data_AF-A0A923ZWC2-F1
#
_entry.id   AF-A0A923ZWC2-F1
#
_cell.length_a   1.000
_cell.length_b   1.000
_cell.length_c   1.000
_cell.angle_alpha   90.00
_cell.angle_beta   90.00
_cell.angle_gamma   90.00
#
_symmetry.space_group_name_H-M   'P 1'
#
loop_
_entity.id
_entity.type
_entity.pdbx_description
1 polymer ?
#
loop_
_entity_poly.entity_id
_entity_poly.type
_entity_poly.pdbx_seq_one_letter_code
_entity_poly.pdbx_strand_id
1 'polypeptide(L)'
;DHTTPAYERFESSLSVAFKNWTTLKVPTTTAPKSERVYEYRLYESHSEAKGNKKVDMFNEGGEINIFVRLGFNPAFYAQTIIGGKQPNLVYMTTFDNKKSRDEHWKAFGADSEWNRIKSLPEYDHAMTKAEIHFLTPAEYSQI
;
A
#
# COMPACT_ATOMS: atom_id res chain seq x y z
N ASP A 1 15.89 -7.24 30.50
CA ASP A 1 17.18 -7.81 30.08
C ASP A 1 17.60 -7.08 28.81
N HIS A 2 18.77 -6.42 28.82
CA HIS A 2 19.27 -5.67 27.65
C HIS A 2 19.80 -6.58 26.53
N THR A 3 19.92 -7.89 26.78
CA THR A 3 20.36 -8.90 25.80
C THR A 3 19.19 -9.59 25.08
N THR A 4 17.97 -9.49 25.61
CA THR A 4 16.74 -10.03 25.00
C THR A 4 15.56 -9.05 25.14
N PRO A 5 15.67 -7.83 24.58
CA PRO A 5 14.57 -6.86 24.65
C PRO A 5 13.37 -7.35 23.84
N ALA A 6 12.15 -7.08 24.34
CA ALA A 6 10.91 -7.40 23.62
C ALA A 6 10.75 -6.59 22.31
N TYR A 7 11.36 -5.42 22.25
CA TYR A 7 11.43 -4.56 21.06
C TYR A 7 12.69 -3.70 21.13
N GLU A 8 13.32 -3.45 19.98
CA GLU A 8 14.43 -2.50 19.88
C GLU A 8 13.92 -1.04 19.82
N ARG A 9 12.79 -0.84 19.15
CA ARG A 9 12.15 0.46 18.95
C ARG A 9 10.64 0.27 18.78
N PHE A 10 9.88 1.27 19.21
CA PHE A 10 8.43 1.33 19.06
C PHE A 10 8.04 2.66 18.44
N GLU A 11 7.17 2.61 17.44
CA GLU A 11 6.62 3.80 16.77
C GLU A 11 5.09 3.73 16.78
N SER A 12 4.45 4.89 16.84
CA SER A 12 3.01 5.03 16.71
C SER A 12 2.69 6.00 15.59
N SER A 13 1.64 5.70 14.85
CA SER A 13 1.12 6.56 13.79
C SER A 13 -0.40 6.57 13.80
N LEU A 14 -0.96 7.65 13.24
CA LEU A 14 -2.38 7.80 12.95
C LEU A 14 -2.52 8.14 11.48
N SER A 15 -3.41 7.44 10.80
CA SER A 15 -3.67 7.64 9.38
C SER A 15 -5.16 7.76 9.11
N VAL A 16 -5.51 8.52 8.08
CA VAL A 16 -6.88 8.71 7.60
C VAL A 16 -7.06 7.91 6.31
N ALA A 17 -8.14 7.13 6.23
CA ALA A 17 -8.44 6.33 5.06
C ALA A 17 -8.67 7.19 3.81
N PHE A 18 -8.34 6.65 2.64
CA PHE A 18 -8.64 7.32 1.37
C PHE A 18 -10.15 7.41 1.15
N LYS A 19 -10.61 8.49 0.51
CA LYS A 19 -12.05 8.74 0.32
C LYS A 19 -12.77 7.65 -0.49
N ASN A 20 -12.07 6.99 -1.42
CA ASN A 20 -12.62 5.89 -2.22
C ASN A 20 -12.37 4.50 -1.59
N TRP A 21 -11.87 4.46 -0.34
CA TRP A 21 -11.62 3.22 0.41
C TRP A 21 -11.69 3.45 1.93
N THR A 22 -12.85 3.88 2.42
CA THR A 22 -13.04 4.33 3.81
C THR A 22 -13.11 3.20 4.85
N THR A 23 -13.21 1.95 4.42
CA THR A 23 -13.32 0.78 5.29
C THR A 23 -12.22 -0.22 5.00
N LEU A 24 -11.64 -0.79 6.05
CA LEU A 24 -10.76 -1.94 5.92
C LEU A 24 -11.53 -3.11 5.28
N LYS A 25 -10.89 -3.82 4.36
CA LYS A 25 -11.44 -5.02 3.73
C LYS A 25 -10.60 -6.24 4.10
N VAL A 26 -11.29 -7.35 4.37
CA VAL A 26 -10.64 -8.66 4.53
C VAL A 26 -10.18 -9.12 3.14
N PRO A 27 -8.89 -9.44 2.95
CA PRO A 27 -8.41 -9.93 1.67
C PRO A 27 -9.12 -11.22 1.25
N THR A 28 -9.45 -11.34 -0.04
CA THR A 28 -10.16 -12.48 -0.62
C THR A 28 -9.23 -13.62 -1.06
N THR A 29 -7.99 -13.63 -0.60
CA THR A 29 -7.02 -14.69 -0.94
C THR A 29 -7.45 -16.03 -0.37
N THR A 30 -7.28 -17.09 -1.18
CA THR A 30 -7.72 -18.45 -0.82
C THR A 30 -6.58 -19.33 -0.36
N ALA A 31 -5.32 -18.94 -0.57
CA ALA A 31 -4.17 -19.69 -0.10
C ALA A 31 -4.15 -19.84 1.44
N PRO A 32 -3.51 -20.88 1.98
CA PRO A 32 -3.26 -21.00 3.42
C PRO A 32 -2.52 -19.78 3.98
N LYS A 33 -2.80 -19.39 5.24
CA LYS A 33 -2.15 -18.24 5.90
C LYS A 33 -0.62 -18.29 5.83
N SER A 34 -0.04 -19.49 5.95
CA SER A 34 1.39 -19.75 5.87
C SER A 34 2.04 -19.43 4.51
N GLU A 35 1.24 -19.32 3.45
CA GLU A 35 1.72 -19.03 2.09
C GLU A 35 1.48 -17.58 1.66
N ARG A 36 0.47 -16.93 2.26
CA ARG A 36 0.07 -15.57 1.92
C ARG A 36 1.20 -14.58 2.14
N VAL A 37 1.31 -13.64 1.21
CA VAL A 37 2.22 -12.50 1.31
C VAL A 37 1.42 -11.22 1.40
N TYR A 38 1.62 -10.46 2.47
CA TYR A 38 1.12 -9.09 2.63
C TYR A 38 2.25 -8.14 2.26
N GLU A 39 1.94 -7.17 1.41
CA GLU A 39 2.88 -6.17 0.96
C GLU A 39 2.40 -4.82 1.50
N TYR A 40 3.03 -4.36 2.58
CA TYR A 40 2.82 -3.03 3.13
C TYR A 40 3.77 -2.06 2.44
N ARG A 41 3.22 -0.98 1.89
CA ARG A 41 3.99 0.04 1.18
C ARG A 41 3.78 1.39 1.81
N LEU A 42 4.88 2.10 2.02
CA LEU A 42 4.91 3.50 2.47
C LEU A 42 5.56 4.35 1.38
N TYR A 43 4.81 5.32 0.88
CA TYR A 43 5.25 6.23 -0.16
C TYR A 43 5.46 7.62 0.43
N GLU A 44 6.71 8.07 0.42
CA GLU A 44 7.10 9.42 0.87
C GLU A 44 6.96 10.42 -0.28
N SER A 45 6.69 11.69 0.06
CA SER A 45 6.60 12.80 -0.88
C SER A 45 7.44 14.00 -0.41
N HIS A 46 7.93 14.83 -1.33
CA HIS A 46 8.75 16.01 -0.99
C HIS A 46 7.98 17.12 -0.26
N SER A 47 6.66 17.15 -0.38
CA SER A 47 5.80 18.17 0.24
C SER A 47 4.37 17.66 0.36
N GLU A 48 3.57 18.29 1.23
CA GLU A 48 2.15 17.95 1.40
C GLU A 48 1.39 18.08 0.08
N ALA A 49 1.68 19.11 -0.72
CA ALA A 49 1.06 19.30 -2.03
C ALA A 49 1.33 18.12 -2.97
N LYS A 50 2.57 17.60 -3.00
CA LYS A 50 2.92 16.42 -3.80
C LYS A 50 2.31 15.14 -3.24
N GLY A 51 2.30 14.99 -1.91
CA GLY A 51 1.62 13.88 -1.23
C GLY A 51 0.14 13.83 -1.55
N ASN A 52 -0.54 14.98 -1.48
CA ASN A 52 -1.95 15.11 -1.85
C ASN A 52 -2.17 14.75 -3.33
N LYS A 53 -1.26 15.11 -4.24
CA LYS A 53 -1.32 14.67 -5.64
C LYS A 53 -1.16 13.16 -5.80
N LYS A 54 -0.37 12.49 -4.97
CA LYS A 54 -0.30 11.03 -5.02
C LYS A 54 -1.57 10.39 -4.46
N VAL A 55 -2.15 10.92 -3.38
CA VAL A 55 -3.45 10.48 -2.86
C VAL A 55 -4.56 10.70 -3.90
N ASP A 56 -4.52 11.81 -4.63
CA ASP A 56 -5.41 12.15 -5.75
C ASP A 56 -5.27 11.14 -6.90
N MET A 57 -4.04 10.74 -7.25
CA MET A 57 -3.78 9.69 -8.25
C MET A 57 -4.47 8.36 -7.90
N PHE A 58 -4.47 8.00 -6.61
CA PHE A 58 -5.16 6.80 -6.14
C PHE A 58 -6.68 6.92 -6.22
N ASN A 59 -7.22 8.03 -5.74
CA ASN A 59 -8.67 8.24 -5.69
C ASN A 59 -9.26 8.62 -7.05
N GLU A 60 -8.78 9.71 -7.65
CA GLU A 60 -9.34 10.34 -8.84
C GLU A 60 -8.67 9.86 -10.12
N GLY A 61 -7.35 9.67 -10.08
CA GLY A 61 -6.61 9.12 -11.21
C GLY A 61 -7.06 7.69 -11.55
N GLY A 62 -7.64 6.97 -10.58
CA GLY A 62 -8.24 5.65 -10.78
C GLY A 62 -7.29 4.48 -10.44
N GLU A 63 -6.16 4.72 -9.78
CA GLU A 63 -5.20 3.65 -9.41
C GLU A 63 -5.87 2.57 -8.54
N ILE A 64 -6.77 2.96 -7.60
CA ILE A 64 -7.54 2.00 -6.80
C ILE A 64 -8.37 1.07 -7.68
N ASN A 65 -9.01 1.59 -8.72
CA ASN A 65 -9.84 0.78 -9.62
C ASN A 65 -9.00 -0.23 -10.40
N ILE A 66 -7.77 0.14 -10.78
CA ILE A 66 -6.82 -0.77 -11.42
C ILE A 66 -6.43 -1.89 -10.45
N PHE A 67 -6.11 -1.55 -9.20
CA PHE A 67 -5.74 -2.55 -8.19
C PHE A 67 -6.88 -3.55 -7.94
N VAL A 68 -8.11 -3.05 -7.81
CA VAL A 68 -9.29 -3.90 -7.65
C VAL A 68 -9.50 -4.78 -8.88
N ARG A 69 -9.46 -4.21 -10.09
CA ARG A 69 -9.63 -4.95 -11.36
C ARG A 69 -8.58 -6.04 -11.53
N LEU A 70 -7.33 -5.76 -11.13
CA LEU A 70 -6.21 -6.67 -11.25
C LEU A 70 -6.06 -7.63 -10.06
N GLY A 71 -6.98 -7.61 -9.09
CA GLY A 71 -6.98 -8.59 -8.00
C GLY A 71 -5.89 -8.40 -6.95
N PHE A 72 -5.45 -7.16 -6.67
CA PHE A 72 -4.43 -6.88 -5.66
C PHE A 72 -4.86 -7.12 -4.20
N ASN A 73 -6.13 -7.44 -3.97
CA ASN A 73 -6.73 -7.66 -2.65
C ASN A 73 -6.30 -6.62 -1.60
N PRO A 74 -6.49 -5.31 -1.84
CA PRO A 74 -6.07 -4.28 -0.90
C PRO A 74 -6.86 -4.36 0.41
N ALA A 75 -6.15 -4.37 1.54
CA ALA A 75 -6.77 -4.30 2.85
C ALA A 75 -7.20 -2.85 3.18
N PHE A 76 -6.31 -1.88 2.93
CA PHE A 76 -6.56 -0.46 3.15
C PHE A 76 -5.66 0.43 2.29
N TYR A 77 -6.05 1.70 2.17
CA TYR A 77 -5.21 2.82 1.71
C TYR A 77 -5.43 3.99 2.67
N ALA A 78 -4.36 4.64 3.11
CA ALA A 78 -4.45 5.72 4.08
C ALA A 78 -3.34 6.77 3.92
N GLN A 79 -3.62 8.00 4.32
CA GLN A 79 -2.64 9.08 4.44
C GLN A 79 -2.27 9.22 5.93
N THR A 80 -0.98 9.22 6.24
CA THR A 80 -0.53 9.40 7.64
C THR A 80 -0.66 10.86 8.04
N ILE A 81 -1.36 11.12 9.14
CA ILE A 81 -1.56 12.47 9.71
C ILE A 81 -0.74 12.71 10.98
N ILE A 82 -0.32 11.65 11.68
CA ILE A 82 0.63 11.72 12.80
C ILE A 82 1.61 10.55 12.65
N GLY A 83 2.92 10.80 12.69
CA GLY A 83 3.93 9.73 12.69
C GLY A 83 5.23 10.14 11.97
N GLY A 84 6.14 9.17 11.79
CA GLY A 84 7.39 9.37 11.08
C GLY A 84 7.25 9.46 9.55
N LYS A 85 8.29 9.97 8.90
CA LYS A 85 8.46 9.99 7.43
C LYS A 85 7.32 10.72 6.69
N GLN A 86 6.72 11.72 7.31
CA GLN A 86 5.68 12.53 6.69
C GLN A 86 6.29 13.59 5.75
N PRO A 87 5.58 13.99 4.68
CA PRO A 87 4.27 13.49 4.27
C PRO A 87 4.38 12.13 3.58
N ASN A 88 3.49 11.20 3.94
CA ASN A 88 3.40 9.90 3.29
C ASN A 88 1.96 9.39 3.19
N LEU A 89 1.79 8.44 2.28
CA LEU A 89 0.64 7.54 2.27
C LEU A 89 1.13 6.10 2.46
N VAL A 90 0.23 5.27 2.97
CA VAL A 90 0.47 3.86 3.27
C VAL A 90 -0.66 3.02 2.72
N TYR A 91 -0.36 1.83 2.24
CA TYR A 91 -1.37 0.86 1.85
C TYR A 91 -0.84 -0.56 1.99
N MET A 92 -1.76 -1.53 2.03
CA MET A 92 -1.41 -2.94 2.14
C MET A 92 -2.21 -3.76 1.15
N THR A 93 -1.51 -4.59 0.39
CA THR A 93 -2.07 -5.55 -0.58
C THR A 93 -1.72 -6.97 -0.18
N THR A 94 -2.53 -7.95 -0.60
CA THR A 94 -2.31 -9.36 -0.23
C THR A 94 -2.37 -10.25 -1.46
N PHE A 95 -1.48 -11.24 -1.50
CA PHE A 95 -1.40 -12.22 -2.58
C PHE A 95 -1.30 -13.62 -2.01
N ASP A 96 -1.70 -14.62 -2.80
CA ASP A 96 -1.65 -16.03 -2.40
C ASP A 96 -0.22 -16.49 -2.08
N ASN A 97 0.78 -15.95 -2.79
CA ASN A 97 2.20 -16.17 -2.56
C ASN A 97 3.03 -15.14 -3.34
N LYS A 98 4.36 -15.20 -3.22
CA LYS A 98 5.29 -14.30 -3.93
C LYS A 98 5.19 -14.39 -5.46
N LYS A 99 4.96 -15.59 -6.03
CA LYS A 99 4.84 -15.75 -7.49
C LYS A 99 3.60 -15.02 -8.00
N SER A 100 2.45 -15.22 -7.35
CA SER A 100 1.21 -14.49 -7.64
C SER A 100 1.45 -12.98 -7.55
N ARG A 101 2.09 -12.51 -6.48
CA ARG A 101 2.45 -11.09 -6.33
C ARG A 101 3.23 -10.57 -7.53
N ASP A 102 4.27 -11.28 -7.96
CA ASP A 102 5.13 -10.84 -9.06
C ASP A 102 4.37 -10.78 -10.40
N GLU A 103 3.45 -11.73 -10.63
CA GLU A 103 2.55 -11.73 -11.80
C GLU A 103 1.59 -10.53 -11.78
N HIS A 104 1.02 -10.17 -10.61
CA HIS A 104 0.13 -9.02 -10.46
C HIS A 104 0.86 -7.70 -10.73
N TRP A 105 2.07 -7.52 -10.19
CA TRP A 105 2.87 -6.31 -10.47
C TRP A 105 3.34 -6.22 -11.92
N LYS A 106 3.63 -7.36 -12.56
CA LYS A 106 3.91 -7.39 -14.01
C LYS A 106 2.68 -6.96 -14.81
N ALA A 107 1.50 -7.46 -14.47
CA ALA A 107 0.24 -7.06 -15.11
C ALA A 107 -0.04 -5.56 -14.90
N PHE A 108 0.14 -5.05 -13.68
CA PHE A 108 -0.01 -3.63 -13.37
C PHE A 108 0.93 -2.75 -14.21
N GLY A 109 2.21 -3.12 -14.32
CA GLY A 109 3.18 -2.38 -15.14
C GLY A 109 2.83 -2.36 -16.64
N ALA A 110 2.14 -3.39 -17.13
CA ALA A 110 1.70 -3.50 -18.51
C ALA A 110 0.32 -2.86 -18.77
N ASP A 111 -0.42 -2.48 -17.73
CA ASP A 111 -1.79 -1.99 -17.84
C ASP A 111 -1.87 -0.63 -18.58
N SER A 112 -2.75 -0.53 -19.57
CA SER A 112 -2.86 0.66 -20.42
C SER A 112 -3.34 1.88 -19.63
N GLU A 113 -4.29 1.70 -18.70
CA GLU A 113 -4.77 2.80 -17.86
C GLU A 113 -3.70 3.25 -16.88
N TRP A 114 -2.96 2.34 -16.26
CA TRP A 114 -1.82 2.71 -15.43
C TRP A 114 -0.78 3.51 -16.22
N ASN A 115 -0.44 3.05 -17.43
CA ASN A 115 0.52 3.72 -18.29
C ASN A 115 0.05 5.11 -18.71
N ARG A 116 -1.25 5.31 -18.91
CA ARG A 116 -1.85 6.63 -19.12
C ARG A 116 -1.74 7.49 -17.88
N ILE A 117 -2.23 7.03 -16.72
CA ILE A 117 -2.29 7.82 -15.48
C ILE A 117 -0.89 8.26 -15.03
N LYS A 118 0.09 7.35 -15.03
CA LYS A 118 1.45 7.66 -14.58
C LYS A 118 2.18 8.69 -15.47
N SER A 119 1.70 8.92 -16.70
CA SER A 119 2.23 9.93 -17.61
C SER A 119 1.56 11.30 -17.49
N LEU A 120 0.50 11.44 -16.68
CA LEU A 120 -0.19 12.71 -16.53
C LEU A 120 0.70 13.72 -15.78
N PRO A 121 0.89 14.94 -16.32
CA PRO A 121 1.77 15.95 -15.70
C PRO A 121 1.38 16.32 -14.27
N GLU A 122 0.09 16.21 -13.91
CA GLU A 122 -0.41 16.51 -12.56
C GLU A 122 0.13 15.56 -11.46
N TYR A 123 0.53 14.34 -11.83
CA TYR A 123 1.09 13.34 -10.91
C TYR A 123 2.62 13.24 -10.99
N ASP A 124 3.24 14.09 -11.79
CA ASP A 124 4.67 14.09 -11.98
C ASP A 124 5.41 14.39 -10.65
N HIS A 125 6.38 13.54 -10.32
CA HIS A 125 7.13 13.57 -9.06
C HIS A 125 6.24 13.66 -7.81
N ALA A 126 5.05 13.05 -7.83
CA ALA A 126 4.13 13.04 -6.68
C ALA A 126 4.63 12.18 -5.50
N MET A 127 5.56 11.24 -5.76
CA MET A 127 6.26 10.47 -4.73
C MET A 127 7.77 10.47 -4.98
N THR A 128 8.53 10.20 -3.93
CA THR A 128 10.00 10.29 -3.93
C THR A 128 10.66 8.97 -3.59
N LYS A 129 10.06 8.23 -2.66
CA LYS A 129 10.59 6.98 -2.16
C LYS A 129 9.45 6.04 -1.83
N ALA A 130 9.66 4.77 -2.18
CA ALA A 130 8.82 3.66 -1.78
C ALA A 130 9.59 2.79 -0.79
N GLU A 131 9.03 2.57 0.39
CA GLU A 131 9.44 1.49 1.28
C GLU A 131 8.45 0.34 1.12
N ILE A 132 8.98 -0.88 0.98
CA ILE A 132 8.19 -2.10 0.76
C ILE A 132 8.54 -3.09 1.85
N HIS A 133 7.54 -3.52 2.60
CA HIS A 133 7.66 -4.51 3.65
C HIS A 133 6.81 -5.71 3.31
N PHE A 134 7.43 -6.90 3.31
CA PHE A 134 6.72 -8.16 3.17
C PHE A 134 6.41 -8.72 4.55
N LEU A 135 5.14 -9.03 4.80
CA LEU A 135 4.63 -9.50 6.07
C LEU A 135 3.92 -10.83 5.86
N THR A 136 3.95 -11.68 6.89
CA THR A 136 3.14 -12.89 6.99
C THR A 136 2.12 -12.73 8.12
N PRO A 137 0.90 -13.27 7.98
CA PRO A 137 -0.12 -13.13 8.98
C PRO A 137 0.21 -14.05 10.17
N ALA A 138 0.06 -13.53 11.39
CA ALA A 138 0.06 -14.37 12.59
C ALA A 138 -1.16 -15.31 12.58
N GLU A 139 -1.10 -16.42 13.31
CA GLU A 139 -2.20 -17.40 13.39
C GLU A 139 -3.54 -16.77 13.79
N TYR A 140 -3.50 -15.82 14.73
CA TYR A 140 -4.66 -15.07 15.22
C TYR A 140 -5.05 -13.86 14.36
N SER A 141 -4.32 -13.57 13.26
CA SER A 141 -4.69 -12.49 12.34
C SER A 141 -6.04 -12.78 11.69
N GLN A 142 -6.95 -11.79 11.72
CA GLN A 142 -8.25 -11.86 11.05
C GLN A 142 -8.16 -11.51 9.56
N ILE A 143 -7.05 -10.90 9.15
CA ILE A 143 -6.75 -10.61 7.75
C ILE A 143 -5.57 -11.40 7.27
#